data_AF-A0A9E3A594-F1
#
_entry.id   AF-A0A9E3A594-F1
#
_cell.length_a   1.000
_cell.length_b   1.000
_cell.length_c   1.000
_cell.angle_alpha   90.00
_cell.angle_beta   90.00
_cell.angle_gamma   90.00
#
_symmetry.space_group_name_H-M   'P 1'
#
loop_
_entity.id
_entity.type
_entity.pdbx_description
1 polymer ?
#
loop_
_entity_poly.entity_id
_entity_poly.type
_entity_poly.pdbx_seq_one_letter_code
_entity_poly.pdbx_strand_id
1 'polypeptide(L)'
;MLAVAESLTAVASEWLKKLEKALATPDQTAIAAPFQDDSHWRDVLALTWQIRTVSGAQALASVLASHASRMKPRGFQIDSSRTAPREVTRAGSKCIEAIFRFETEIGRGSGVLRLRDGKAWTLLTALDELKGHEERTGGRRPSGHGYSRTFGGPTWADQRQSARDYASREPEVLVVGGGQAGLSIAARLAQLEVDTLVVDRWPRVGDNWRRRYDALTLHNQVHVNHLPYMPFPPNWPVYIPKDKLANWFESYVEAMELNYWSSTEFEGGTYDEAAKRWSVSIRGADGKKREMHPRHLVMATGVSGIPNLPEIPALRGFRGKVLHSSEYEDGKAWAGKRAIVIGTGNSGHDI
;
A
#
# COMPACT_ATOMS: atom_id res chain seq x y z
N MET A 1 7.47 -24.23 -27.46
CA MET A 1 7.07 -23.23 -26.43
C MET A 1 5.59 -22.89 -26.50
N LEU A 2 5.03 -22.52 -27.67
CA LEU A 2 3.59 -22.20 -27.82
C LEU A 2 2.64 -23.34 -27.40
N ALA A 3 2.85 -24.57 -27.93
CA ALA A 3 1.99 -25.72 -27.58
C ALA A 3 2.01 -26.11 -26.09
N VAL A 4 3.15 -25.92 -25.40
CA VAL A 4 3.26 -26.15 -23.95
C VAL A 4 2.50 -25.08 -23.18
N ALA A 5 2.63 -23.80 -23.57
CA ALA A 5 1.89 -22.71 -22.94
C ALA A 5 0.37 -22.84 -23.15
N GLU A 6 -0.09 -23.29 -24.33
CA GLU A 6 -1.50 -23.59 -24.61
C GLU A 6 -2.01 -24.74 -23.72
N SER A 7 -1.21 -25.79 -23.54
CA SER A 7 -1.53 -26.90 -22.63
C SER A 7 -1.64 -26.44 -21.17
N LEU A 8 -0.70 -25.64 -20.66
CA LEU A 8 -0.74 -25.13 -19.28
C LEU A 8 -1.92 -24.17 -19.06
N THR A 9 -2.26 -23.38 -20.07
CA THR A 9 -3.43 -22.49 -20.04
C THR A 9 -4.73 -23.29 -19.94
N ALA A 10 -4.84 -24.41 -20.66
CA ALA A 10 -5.99 -25.30 -20.56
C ALA A 10 -6.14 -25.88 -19.15
N VAL A 11 -5.05 -26.39 -18.56
CA VAL A 11 -5.04 -26.94 -17.19
C VAL A 11 -5.48 -25.90 -16.15
N ALA A 12 -4.90 -24.71 -16.19
CA ALA A 12 -5.24 -23.64 -15.24
C ALA A 12 -6.69 -23.15 -15.44
N SER A 13 -7.14 -23.02 -16.70
CA SER A 13 -8.51 -22.61 -17.01
C SER A 13 -9.55 -23.64 -16.57
N GLU A 14 -9.26 -24.93 -16.71
CA GLU A 14 -10.13 -26.00 -16.23
C GLU A 14 -10.25 -25.97 -14.70
N TRP A 15 -9.14 -25.74 -14.00
CA TRP A 15 -9.15 -25.59 -12.54
C TRP A 15 -10.01 -24.40 -12.09
N LEU A 16 -9.85 -23.24 -12.74
CA LEU A 16 -10.63 -22.03 -12.44
C LEU A 16 -12.13 -22.25 -12.66
N LYS A 17 -12.52 -22.95 -13.73
CA LYS A 17 -13.92 -23.34 -13.98
C LYS A 17 -14.47 -24.26 -12.90
N LYS A 18 -13.67 -25.22 -12.40
CA LYS A 18 -14.05 -26.10 -11.29
C LYS A 18 -14.28 -25.31 -10.01
N LEU A 19 -13.39 -24.37 -9.69
CA LEU A 19 -13.55 -23.49 -8.53
C LEU A 19 -14.83 -22.65 -8.66
N GLU A 20 -15.05 -21.98 -9.79
CA GLU A 20 -16.24 -21.15 -10.01
C GLU A 20 -17.54 -21.96 -9.85
N LYS A 21 -17.59 -23.16 -10.43
CA LYS A 21 -18.73 -24.07 -10.27
C LYS A 21 -18.96 -24.47 -8.81
N ALA A 22 -17.89 -24.76 -8.06
CA ALA A 22 -17.99 -25.11 -6.64
C ALA A 22 -18.42 -23.91 -5.77
N LEU A 23 -18.05 -22.68 -6.14
CA LEU A 23 -18.47 -21.46 -5.43
C LEU A 23 -19.91 -21.05 -5.75
N ALA A 24 -20.46 -21.45 -6.91
CA ALA A 24 -21.86 -21.17 -7.28
C ALA A 24 -22.87 -21.92 -6.39
N THR A 25 -22.52 -23.11 -5.93
CA THR A 25 -23.32 -23.91 -4.98
C THR A 25 -22.39 -24.33 -3.85
N PRO A 26 -22.29 -23.56 -2.75
CA PRO A 26 -21.15 -23.60 -1.82
C PRO A 26 -21.14 -24.82 -0.88
N ASP A 27 -21.04 -26.00 -1.48
CA ASP A 27 -20.75 -27.26 -0.81
C ASP A 27 -19.25 -27.33 -0.48
N GLN A 28 -18.92 -27.52 0.79
CA GLN A 28 -17.53 -27.52 1.25
C GLN A 28 -16.73 -28.66 0.63
N THR A 29 -17.34 -29.82 0.37
CA THR A 29 -16.66 -30.95 -0.26
C THR A 29 -16.25 -30.61 -1.69
N ALA A 30 -17.17 -30.04 -2.47
CA ALA A 30 -16.90 -29.58 -3.83
C ALA A 30 -15.85 -28.47 -3.89
N ILE A 31 -15.86 -27.54 -2.92
CA ILE A 31 -14.87 -26.46 -2.83
C ILE A 31 -13.48 -27.00 -2.44
N ALA A 32 -13.40 -27.98 -1.54
CA ALA A 32 -12.14 -28.55 -1.08
C ALA A 32 -11.47 -29.44 -2.15
N ALA A 33 -12.25 -30.19 -2.94
CA ALA A 33 -11.76 -31.14 -3.94
C ALA A 33 -10.65 -30.62 -4.90
N PRO A 34 -10.72 -29.41 -5.45
CA PRO A 34 -9.66 -28.86 -6.32
C PRO A 34 -8.39 -28.42 -5.59
N PHE A 35 -8.33 -28.44 -4.25
CA PHE A 35 -7.17 -28.01 -3.48
C PHE A 35 -6.33 -29.19 -2.98
N GLN A 36 -5.02 -28.95 -2.82
CA GLN A 36 -4.11 -29.83 -2.10
C GLN A 36 -4.44 -29.82 -0.60
N ASP A 37 -4.17 -30.92 0.11
CA ASP A 37 -4.45 -31.00 1.55
C ASP A 37 -3.64 -29.95 2.34
N ASP A 38 -2.40 -29.70 1.92
CA ASP A 38 -1.48 -28.67 2.44
C ASP A 38 -1.62 -27.30 1.73
N SER A 39 -2.80 -26.99 1.19
CA SER A 39 -3.01 -25.76 0.43
C SER A 39 -3.04 -24.50 1.29
N HIS A 40 -2.72 -23.36 0.66
CA HIS A 40 -2.80 -22.04 1.28
C HIS A 40 -3.57 -21.06 0.41
N TRP A 41 -4.52 -20.36 1.02
CA TRP A 41 -5.25 -19.27 0.36
C TRP A 41 -4.98 -17.94 1.07
N ARG A 42 -4.49 -16.96 0.31
CA ARG A 42 -4.35 -15.56 0.74
C ARG A 42 -5.45 -14.73 0.10
N ASP A 43 -6.34 -14.19 0.93
CA ASP A 43 -7.32 -13.20 0.48
C ASP A 43 -6.86 -11.80 0.85
N VAL A 44 -6.93 -10.90 -0.13
CA VAL A 44 -6.67 -9.48 0.01
C VAL A 44 -7.97 -8.76 -0.33
N LEU A 45 -8.87 -8.76 0.65
CA LEU A 45 -10.18 -8.09 0.64
C LEU A 45 -11.21 -8.62 -0.38
N ALA A 46 -10.83 -9.53 -1.28
CA ALA A 46 -11.65 -9.86 -2.43
C ALA A 46 -12.89 -10.68 -2.11
N LEU A 47 -12.76 -11.68 -1.23
CA LEU A 47 -13.88 -12.59 -0.88
C LEU A 47 -14.29 -12.44 0.59
N THR A 48 -13.37 -12.06 1.46
CA THR A 48 -13.59 -12.03 2.92
C THR A 48 -13.65 -10.63 3.49
N TRP A 49 -13.32 -9.60 2.70
CA TRP A 49 -13.07 -8.23 3.18
C TRP A 49 -11.99 -8.15 4.28
N GLN A 50 -11.10 -9.15 4.33
CA GLN A 50 -9.98 -9.20 5.24
C GLN A 50 -8.69 -9.45 4.47
N ILE A 51 -7.57 -9.04 5.07
CA ILE A 51 -6.23 -9.39 4.62
C ILE A 51 -5.80 -10.63 5.41
N ARG A 52 -6.17 -11.83 4.95
CA ARG A 52 -6.05 -13.07 5.73
C ARG A 52 -5.46 -14.23 4.95
N THR A 53 -4.80 -15.14 5.66
CA THR A 53 -4.31 -16.40 5.11
C THR A 53 -5.04 -17.54 5.79
N VAL A 54 -5.51 -18.51 5.01
CA VAL A 54 -6.14 -19.75 5.49
C VAL A 54 -5.34 -20.92 4.92
N SER A 55 -5.02 -21.89 5.77
CA SER A 55 -4.21 -23.06 5.42
C SER A 55 -5.02 -24.34 5.62
N GLY A 56 -4.91 -25.27 4.67
CA GLY A 56 -5.62 -26.53 4.64
C GLY A 56 -6.89 -26.48 3.78
N ALA A 57 -7.07 -27.50 2.94
CA ALA A 57 -8.19 -27.58 1.98
C ALA A 57 -9.57 -27.46 2.65
N GLN A 58 -9.77 -28.12 3.79
CA GLN A 58 -11.05 -28.07 4.52
C GLN A 58 -11.29 -26.72 5.17
N ALA A 59 -10.26 -26.11 5.76
CA ALA A 59 -10.38 -24.81 6.41
C ALA A 59 -10.68 -23.70 5.39
N LEU A 60 -9.99 -23.69 4.24
CA LEU A 60 -10.30 -22.72 3.18
C LEU A 60 -11.67 -22.97 2.57
N ALA A 61 -12.11 -24.23 2.43
CA ALA A 61 -13.43 -24.53 1.86
C ALA A 61 -14.56 -24.03 2.76
N SER A 62 -14.41 -24.20 4.07
CA SER A 62 -15.33 -23.65 5.06
C SER A 62 -15.43 -22.12 4.96
N VAL A 63 -14.30 -21.41 4.89
CA VAL A 63 -14.28 -19.94 4.79
C VAL A 63 -14.83 -19.46 3.44
N LEU A 64 -14.48 -20.12 2.33
CA LEU A 64 -15.01 -19.78 1.01
C LEU A 64 -16.52 -19.99 0.95
N ALA A 65 -17.01 -21.12 1.46
CA ALA A 65 -18.44 -21.43 1.49
C ALA A 65 -19.24 -20.38 2.27
N SER A 66 -18.72 -19.91 3.41
CA SER A 66 -19.41 -18.91 4.24
C SER A 66 -19.52 -17.53 3.59
N HIS A 67 -18.72 -17.24 2.55
CA HIS A 67 -18.71 -15.95 1.85
C HIS A 67 -19.27 -16.01 0.43
N ALA A 68 -19.27 -17.18 -0.20
CA ALA A 68 -19.61 -17.35 -1.61
C ALA A 68 -20.99 -16.80 -1.97
N SER A 69 -22.03 -17.07 -1.17
CA SER A 69 -23.39 -16.57 -1.44
C SER A 69 -23.51 -15.05 -1.40
N ARG A 70 -22.73 -14.39 -0.53
CA ARG A 70 -22.72 -12.91 -0.41
C ARG A 70 -21.88 -12.29 -1.52
N MET A 71 -20.71 -12.86 -1.79
CA MET A 71 -19.75 -12.28 -2.73
C MET A 71 -20.00 -12.68 -4.18
N LYS A 72 -20.73 -13.77 -4.43
CA LYS A 72 -21.06 -14.29 -5.76
C LYS A 72 -19.89 -14.24 -6.75
N PRO A 73 -18.71 -14.80 -6.39
CA PRO A 73 -17.53 -14.72 -7.22
C PRO A 73 -17.73 -15.51 -8.52
N ARG A 74 -17.35 -14.91 -9.65
CA ARG A 74 -17.65 -15.42 -11.00
C ARG A 74 -16.68 -14.88 -12.04
N GLY A 75 -16.72 -15.45 -13.24
CA GLY A 75 -15.92 -15.01 -14.38
C GLY A 75 -14.43 -15.26 -14.19
N PHE A 76 -14.05 -16.38 -13.55
CA PHE A 76 -12.65 -16.71 -13.32
C PHE A 76 -11.97 -17.07 -14.64
N GLN A 77 -10.99 -16.26 -15.06
CA GLN A 77 -10.34 -16.42 -16.36
C GLN A 77 -8.86 -16.04 -16.27
N ILE A 78 -8.01 -16.74 -17.02
CA ILE A 78 -6.61 -16.35 -17.19
C ILE A 78 -6.54 -14.92 -17.75
N ASP A 79 -5.71 -14.09 -17.14
CA ASP A 79 -5.53 -12.71 -17.57
C ASP A 79 -4.53 -12.64 -18.72
N SER A 80 -5.04 -12.44 -19.94
CA SER A 80 -4.22 -12.36 -21.16
C SER A 80 -3.31 -11.13 -21.23
N SER A 81 -3.55 -10.12 -20.38
CA SER A 81 -2.67 -8.96 -20.27
C SER A 81 -1.46 -9.19 -19.37
N ARG A 82 -1.39 -10.35 -18.72
CA ARG A 82 -0.35 -10.71 -17.74
C ARG A 82 0.49 -11.87 -18.23
N THR A 83 1.53 -12.20 -17.46
CA THR A 83 2.39 -13.34 -17.75
C THR A 83 1.57 -14.61 -17.90
N ALA A 84 1.67 -15.23 -19.08
CA ALA A 84 0.97 -16.47 -19.39
C ALA A 84 1.34 -17.61 -18.42
N PRO A 85 0.44 -18.60 -18.23
CA PRO A 85 0.70 -19.77 -17.39
C PRO A 85 2.03 -20.45 -17.73
N ARG A 86 2.82 -20.76 -16.71
CA ARG A 86 4.17 -21.30 -16.86
C ARG A 86 4.55 -22.23 -15.71
N GLU A 87 5.46 -23.15 -15.98
CA GLU A 87 6.09 -23.92 -14.91
C GLU A 87 7.10 -23.07 -14.16
N VAL A 88 7.05 -23.13 -12.84
CA VAL A 88 7.99 -22.45 -11.94
C VAL A 88 8.40 -23.39 -10.81
N THR A 89 9.53 -23.08 -10.17
CA THR A 89 9.89 -23.69 -8.89
C THR A 89 9.68 -22.68 -7.78
N ARG A 90 8.90 -23.03 -6.76
CA ARG A 90 8.60 -22.20 -5.60
C ARG A 90 8.83 -23.03 -4.33
N ALA A 91 9.67 -22.52 -3.42
CA ALA A 91 10.09 -23.24 -2.22
C ALA A 91 10.51 -24.71 -2.51
N GLY A 92 11.29 -24.91 -3.58
CA GLY A 92 11.77 -26.24 -4.00
C GLY A 92 10.74 -27.13 -4.72
N SER A 93 9.47 -26.73 -4.81
CA SER A 93 8.42 -27.49 -5.49
C SER A 93 8.15 -26.98 -6.91
N LYS A 94 8.06 -27.89 -7.88
CA LYS A 94 7.59 -27.56 -9.25
C LYS A 94 6.08 -27.37 -9.25
N CYS A 95 5.60 -26.31 -9.87
CA CYS A 95 4.18 -26.03 -10.02
C CYS A 95 3.89 -25.20 -11.27
N ILE A 96 2.63 -25.22 -11.71
CA ILE A 96 2.12 -24.31 -12.74
C ILE A 96 1.68 -23.02 -12.04
N GLU A 97 2.24 -21.87 -12.42
CA GLU A 97 1.82 -20.55 -11.94
C GLU A 97 1.00 -19.85 -13.01
N ALA A 98 -0.19 -19.38 -12.63
CA ALA A 98 -1.12 -18.68 -13.51
C ALA A 98 -1.65 -17.41 -12.83
N ILE A 99 -1.78 -16.33 -13.59
CA ILE A 99 -2.40 -15.08 -13.16
C ILE A 99 -3.79 -15.03 -13.78
N PHE A 100 -4.80 -14.76 -12.97
CA PHE A 100 -6.19 -14.76 -13.39
C PHE A 100 -6.90 -13.50 -12.90
N ARG A 101 -8.05 -13.24 -13.51
CA ARG A 101 -9.02 -12.20 -13.13
C ARG A 101 -10.35 -12.86 -12.80
N PHE A 102 -11.14 -12.17 -11.99
CA PHE A 102 -12.49 -12.56 -11.63
C PHE A 102 -13.26 -11.33 -11.18
N GLU A 103 -14.55 -11.50 -10.95
CA GLU A 103 -15.37 -10.47 -10.31
C GLU A 103 -16.20 -11.04 -9.17
N THR A 104 -16.61 -10.16 -8.28
CA THR A 104 -17.56 -10.42 -7.20
C THR A 104 -18.78 -9.53 -7.38
N GLU A 105 -19.75 -9.63 -6.49
CA GLU A 105 -20.86 -8.70 -6.41
C GLU A 105 -20.39 -7.26 -6.22
N ILE A 106 -19.28 -7.07 -5.49
CA ILE A 106 -18.81 -5.78 -5.02
C ILE A 106 -17.77 -5.15 -5.96
N GLY A 107 -16.94 -5.97 -6.62
CA GLY A 107 -15.78 -5.44 -7.32
C GLY A 107 -15.19 -6.40 -8.35
N ARG A 108 -14.09 -5.96 -8.95
CA ARG A 108 -13.28 -6.79 -9.85
C ARG A 108 -11.92 -7.02 -9.21
N GLY A 109 -11.36 -8.19 -9.43
CA GLY A 109 -10.15 -8.61 -8.77
C GLY A 109 -9.28 -9.50 -9.63
N SER A 110 -8.08 -9.73 -9.14
CA SER A 110 -7.10 -10.59 -9.75
C SER A 110 -6.58 -11.59 -8.74
N GLY A 111 -5.90 -12.60 -9.23
CA GLY A 111 -5.36 -13.64 -8.39
C GLY A 111 -4.18 -14.36 -9.00
N VAL A 112 -3.48 -15.09 -8.13
CA VAL A 112 -2.38 -15.95 -8.52
C VAL A 112 -2.71 -17.35 -8.07
N LEU A 113 -2.72 -18.28 -9.02
CA LEU A 113 -2.95 -19.69 -8.83
C LEU A 113 -1.64 -20.45 -8.99
N ARG A 114 -1.34 -21.35 -8.07
CA ARG A 114 -0.26 -22.33 -8.23
C ARG A 114 -0.79 -23.75 -8.11
N LEU A 115 -0.64 -24.53 -9.18
CA LEU A 115 -1.09 -25.92 -9.25
C LEU A 115 0.08 -26.88 -9.10
N ARG A 116 -0.08 -27.86 -8.22
CA ARG A 116 0.77 -29.04 -8.07
C ARG A 116 -0.11 -30.26 -8.32
N ASP A 117 0.30 -31.19 -9.18
CA ASP A 117 -0.45 -32.42 -9.50
C ASP A 117 -1.94 -32.18 -9.84
N GLY A 118 -2.23 -31.11 -10.59
CA GLY A 118 -3.59 -30.75 -11.01
C GLY A 118 -4.49 -30.11 -9.94
N LYS A 119 -3.99 -29.92 -8.71
CA LYS A 119 -4.70 -29.28 -7.60
C LYS A 119 -4.00 -28.00 -7.13
N ALA A 120 -4.75 -27.06 -6.56
CA ALA A 120 -4.19 -25.82 -6.04
C ALA A 120 -3.39 -26.06 -4.77
N TRP A 121 -2.10 -25.73 -4.83
CA TRP A 121 -1.24 -25.63 -3.66
C TRP A 121 -1.32 -24.23 -3.04
N THR A 122 -1.32 -23.17 -3.85
CA THR A 122 -1.56 -21.81 -3.34
C THR A 122 -2.55 -21.05 -4.21
N LEU A 123 -3.42 -20.28 -3.57
CA LEU A 123 -4.33 -19.35 -4.20
C LEU A 123 -4.15 -17.97 -3.57
N LEU A 124 -4.09 -16.93 -4.40
CA LEU A 124 -4.23 -15.54 -3.98
C LEU A 124 -5.43 -14.95 -4.68
N THR A 125 -6.27 -14.24 -3.94
CA THR A 125 -7.36 -13.41 -4.47
C THR A 125 -7.19 -11.98 -3.94
N ALA A 126 -7.23 -10.99 -4.81
CA ALA A 126 -7.08 -9.59 -4.47
C ALA A 126 -8.16 -8.76 -5.14
N LEU A 127 -8.73 -7.81 -4.40
CA LEU A 127 -9.67 -6.83 -4.92
C LEU A 127 -8.88 -5.69 -5.56
N ASP A 128 -9.09 -5.44 -6.84
CA ASP A 128 -8.38 -4.41 -7.59
C ASP A 128 -9.19 -3.12 -7.67
N GLU A 129 -10.52 -3.24 -7.82
CA GLU A 129 -11.44 -2.11 -7.93
C GLU A 129 -12.84 -2.44 -7.38
N LEU A 130 -13.57 -1.39 -6.99
CA LEU A 130 -14.97 -1.44 -6.55
C LEU A 130 -15.89 -1.05 -7.71
N LYS A 131 -16.94 -1.83 -7.93
CA LYS A 131 -17.97 -1.52 -8.93
C LYS A 131 -18.76 -0.28 -8.50
N GLY A 132 -18.97 0.66 -9.41
CA GLY A 132 -19.65 1.93 -9.13
C GLY A 132 -18.74 2.99 -8.48
N HIS A 133 -17.51 2.62 -8.13
CA HIS A 133 -16.48 3.52 -7.61
C HIS A 133 -15.17 3.29 -8.36
N GLU A 134 -15.26 3.03 -9.67
CA GLU A 134 -14.07 2.84 -10.48
C GLU A 134 -13.26 4.13 -10.62
N GLU A 135 -11.94 3.99 -10.67
CA GLU A 135 -11.03 5.14 -10.72
C GLU A 135 -11.23 5.99 -11.98
N ARG A 136 -11.08 7.31 -11.79
CA ARG A 136 -11.24 8.34 -12.82
C ARG A 136 -10.02 8.46 -13.74
N THR A 137 -9.58 7.34 -14.30
CA THR A 137 -8.43 7.23 -15.20
C THR A 137 -8.85 6.90 -16.64
N GLY A 138 -7.94 7.10 -17.61
CA GLY A 138 -8.21 6.81 -19.03
C GLY A 138 -9.45 7.54 -19.58
N GLY A 139 -10.44 6.79 -20.08
CA GLY A 139 -11.70 7.34 -20.57
C GLY A 139 -12.65 7.88 -19.49
N ARG A 140 -12.38 7.61 -18.20
CA ARG A 140 -13.16 8.10 -17.05
C ARG A 140 -12.60 9.38 -16.42
N ARG A 141 -11.58 9.98 -17.03
CA ARG A 141 -10.98 11.24 -16.56
C ARG A 141 -12.03 12.34 -16.46
N PRO A 142 -11.92 13.25 -15.47
CA PRO A 142 -12.76 14.44 -15.41
C PRO A 142 -12.74 15.19 -16.74
N SER A 143 -13.91 15.63 -17.21
CA SER A 143 -13.95 16.46 -18.41
C SER A 143 -13.41 17.85 -18.08
N GLY A 144 -12.65 18.45 -19.01
CA GLY A 144 -12.08 19.79 -18.81
C GLY A 144 -13.12 20.92 -18.74
N HIS A 145 -14.41 20.63 -18.95
CA HIS A 145 -15.48 21.62 -19.02
C HIS A 145 -15.59 22.45 -17.73
N GLY A 146 -15.34 21.85 -16.56
CA GLY A 146 -15.34 22.57 -15.27
C GLY A 146 -14.16 23.52 -15.07
N TYR A 147 -13.09 23.36 -15.85
CA TYR A 147 -11.90 24.22 -15.81
C TYR A 147 -11.86 25.23 -16.97
N SER A 148 -12.91 25.25 -17.80
CA SER A 148 -12.97 26.08 -19.01
C SER A 148 -14.08 27.13 -18.96
N ARG A 149 -13.70 28.39 -19.21
CA ARG A 149 -14.56 29.50 -19.67
C ARG A 149 -15.72 29.94 -18.77
N THR A 150 -15.62 29.77 -17.45
CA THR A 150 -16.50 30.48 -16.50
C THR A 150 -15.91 31.86 -16.21
N PHE A 151 -16.19 32.86 -17.07
CA PHE A 151 -15.75 34.23 -16.83
C PHE A 151 -16.39 34.76 -15.53
N GLY A 152 -15.56 35.07 -14.52
CA GLY A 152 -15.99 35.54 -13.20
C GLY A 152 -16.16 34.46 -12.13
N GLY A 153 -15.93 33.18 -12.45
CA GLY A 153 -15.89 32.08 -11.46
C GLY A 153 -14.50 31.84 -10.87
N PRO A 154 -14.37 31.00 -9.82
CA PRO A 154 -13.07 30.68 -9.21
C PRO A 154 -12.17 29.92 -10.19
N THR A 155 -10.90 30.31 -10.25
CA THR A 155 -9.88 29.65 -11.07
C THR A 155 -9.53 28.26 -10.51
N TRP A 156 -8.79 27.45 -11.29
CA TRP A 156 -8.24 26.20 -10.77
C TRP A 156 -7.38 26.44 -9.51
N ALA A 157 -6.61 27.53 -9.48
CA ALA A 157 -5.77 27.86 -8.32
C ALA A 157 -6.62 28.17 -7.08
N ASP A 158 -7.71 28.93 -7.23
CA ASP A 158 -8.64 29.23 -6.13
C ASP A 158 -9.30 27.96 -5.59
N GLN A 159 -9.73 27.07 -6.50
CA GLN A 159 -10.33 25.78 -6.13
C GLN A 159 -9.32 24.88 -5.43
N ARG A 160 -8.07 24.81 -5.93
CA ARG A 160 -6.99 24.02 -5.32
C ARG A 160 -6.66 24.57 -3.92
N GLN A 161 -6.59 25.89 -3.76
CA GLN A 161 -6.34 26.52 -2.46
C GLN A 161 -7.46 26.22 -1.47
N SER A 162 -8.72 26.46 -1.86
CA SER A 162 -9.89 26.14 -1.03
C SER A 162 -9.95 24.66 -0.64
N ALA A 163 -9.53 23.76 -1.55
CA ALA A 163 -9.44 22.34 -1.27
C ALA A 163 -8.37 22.00 -0.21
N ARG A 164 -7.24 22.72 -0.19
CA ARG A 164 -6.15 22.56 0.79
C ARG A 164 -6.46 23.19 2.14
N ASP A 165 -7.24 24.27 2.19
CA ASP A 165 -7.37 25.07 3.42
C ASP A 165 -8.23 24.43 4.51
N TYR A 166 -9.20 23.59 4.13
CA TYR A 166 -10.22 23.03 5.04
C TYR A 166 -10.82 24.10 5.96
N ALA A 167 -11.02 25.33 5.47
CA ALA A 167 -11.48 26.44 6.31
C ALA A 167 -12.97 26.30 6.74
N SER A 168 -13.78 25.66 5.90
CA SER A 168 -15.24 25.55 6.06
C SER A 168 -15.77 24.12 6.17
N ARG A 169 -14.88 23.12 6.18
CA ARG A 169 -15.23 21.70 6.23
C ARG A 169 -14.15 20.85 6.90
N GLU A 170 -14.57 19.69 7.38
CA GLU A 170 -13.69 18.66 7.93
C GLU A 170 -13.36 17.64 6.83
N PRO A 171 -12.15 17.04 6.83
CA PRO A 171 -11.83 15.93 5.95
C PRO A 171 -12.66 14.70 6.32
N GLU A 172 -13.01 13.89 5.33
CA GLU A 172 -13.60 12.57 5.59
C GLU A 172 -12.54 11.63 6.19
N VAL A 173 -11.31 11.69 5.65
CA VAL A 173 -10.16 10.90 6.11
C VAL A 173 -9.00 11.83 6.48
N LEU A 174 -8.50 11.69 7.71
CA LEU A 174 -7.23 12.29 8.12
C LEU A 174 -6.13 11.22 8.07
N VAL A 175 -5.07 11.49 7.29
CA VAL A 175 -3.89 10.64 7.18
C VAL A 175 -2.74 11.30 7.95
N VAL A 176 -2.23 10.60 8.97
CA VAL A 176 -1.14 11.08 9.82
C VAL A 176 0.19 10.50 9.32
N GLY A 177 1.03 11.35 8.73
CA GLY A 177 2.33 10.99 8.16
C GLY A 177 2.33 11.10 6.63
N GLY A 178 3.19 11.98 6.11
CA GLY A 178 3.34 12.32 4.70
C GLY A 178 4.45 11.57 3.97
N GLY A 179 4.81 10.37 4.44
CA GLY A 179 5.73 9.46 3.75
C GLY A 179 5.03 8.62 2.68
N GLN A 180 5.75 7.66 2.09
CA GLN A 180 5.25 6.80 1.01
C GLN A 180 3.86 6.19 1.26
N ALA A 181 3.60 5.72 2.48
CA ALA A 181 2.35 5.06 2.83
C ALA A 181 1.19 6.06 2.83
N GLY A 182 1.37 7.21 3.50
CA GLY A 182 0.35 8.25 3.57
C GLY A 182 0.05 8.86 2.21
N LEU A 183 1.09 9.14 1.41
CA LEU A 183 0.92 9.66 0.06
C LEU A 183 0.23 8.65 -0.87
N SER A 184 0.57 7.36 -0.78
CA SER A 184 -0.09 6.32 -1.56
C SER A 184 -1.56 6.20 -1.19
N ILE A 185 -1.89 6.22 0.11
CA ILE A 185 -3.27 6.14 0.59
C ILE A 185 -4.06 7.36 0.13
N ALA A 186 -3.52 8.57 0.31
CA ALA A 186 -4.17 9.81 -0.11
C ALA A 186 -4.43 9.83 -1.62
N ALA A 187 -3.47 9.39 -2.43
CA ALA A 187 -3.65 9.32 -3.88
C ALA A 187 -4.76 8.33 -4.29
N ARG A 188 -4.80 7.14 -3.69
CA ARG A 188 -5.86 6.14 -3.96
C ARG A 188 -7.23 6.67 -3.54
N LEU A 189 -7.34 7.28 -2.36
CA LEU A 189 -8.59 7.86 -1.85
C LEU A 189 -9.06 9.03 -2.71
N ALA A 190 -8.15 9.89 -3.18
CA ALA A 190 -8.47 10.98 -4.09
C ALA A 190 -9.07 10.47 -5.42
N GLN A 191 -8.56 9.36 -5.97
CA GLN A 191 -9.15 8.75 -7.18
C GLN A 191 -10.53 8.12 -6.96
N LEU A 192 -10.90 7.86 -5.70
CA LEU A 192 -12.22 7.41 -5.27
C LEU A 192 -13.11 8.57 -4.79
N GLU A 193 -12.65 9.82 -4.97
CA GLU A 193 -13.35 11.05 -4.56
C GLU A 193 -13.61 11.12 -3.05
N VAL A 194 -12.78 10.46 -2.26
CA VAL A 194 -12.82 10.52 -0.80
C VAL A 194 -11.95 11.68 -0.33
N ASP A 195 -12.60 12.67 0.28
CA ASP A 195 -11.95 13.89 0.78
C ASP A 195 -10.93 13.58 1.87
N THR A 196 -9.65 13.75 1.54
CA THR A 196 -8.53 13.28 2.35
C THR A 196 -7.55 14.40 2.61
N LEU A 197 -7.17 14.59 3.88
CA LEU A 197 -6.10 15.48 4.31
C LEU A 197 -4.92 14.67 4.84
N VAL A 198 -3.72 14.96 4.36
CA VAL A 198 -2.47 14.46 4.94
C VAL A 198 -1.88 15.53 5.86
N VAL A 199 -1.49 15.14 7.08
CA VAL A 199 -0.74 15.99 8.00
C VAL A 199 0.63 15.37 8.29
N ASP A 200 1.68 16.20 8.27
CA ASP A 200 3.02 15.77 8.62
C ASP A 200 3.73 16.85 9.44
N ARG A 201 4.43 16.42 10.49
CA ARG A 201 5.15 17.32 11.41
C ARG A 201 6.36 18.00 10.77
N TRP A 202 6.90 17.45 9.69
CA TRP A 202 8.07 18.01 9.05
C TRP A 202 7.74 19.26 8.23
N PRO A 203 8.65 20.26 8.17
CA PRO A 203 8.42 21.50 7.43
C PRO A 203 8.24 21.33 5.94
N ARG A 204 8.94 20.35 5.34
CA ARG A 204 8.90 20.10 3.91
C ARG A 204 8.51 18.65 3.63
N VAL A 205 7.69 18.45 2.61
CA VAL A 205 7.34 17.11 2.12
C VAL A 205 8.62 16.31 1.85
N GLY A 206 8.63 15.04 2.23
CA GLY A 206 9.79 14.17 2.05
C GLY A 206 10.93 14.34 3.08
N ASP A 207 10.82 15.27 4.05
CA ASP A 207 11.83 15.43 5.10
C ASP A 207 12.01 14.20 5.98
N ASN A 208 10.99 13.34 6.05
CA ASN A 208 11.09 12.02 6.68
C ASN A 208 12.18 11.13 6.04
N TRP A 209 12.53 11.38 4.77
CA TRP A 209 13.66 10.78 4.06
C TRP A 209 14.88 11.68 4.02
N ARG A 210 14.71 12.96 3.71
CA ARG A 210 15.80 13.94 3.56
C ARG A 210 16.69 14.03 4.80
N ARG A 211 16.09 13.90 5.99
CA ARG A 211 16.79 13.98 7.30
C ARG A 211 17.46 12.67 7.74
N ARG A 212 17.47 11.63 6.91
CA ARG A 212 18.26 10.41 7.16
C ARG A 212 19.74 10.64 6.82
N TYR A 213 20.62 9.72 7.23
CA TYR A 213 22.07 9.80 6.98
C TYR A 213 22.41 9.90 5.49
N ASP A 214 23.50 10.58 5.17
CA ASP A 214 23.81 11.07 3.82
C ASP A 214 23.89 9.98 2.76
N ALA A 215 24.49 8.84 3.11
CA ALA A 215 24.70 7.73 2.18
C ALA A 215 23.45 6.88 1.92
N LEU A 216 22.32 7.15 2.59
CA LEU A 216 21.15 6.29 2.50
C LEU A 216 20.61 6.21 1.07
N THR A 217 20.60 4.99 0.56
CA THR A 217 19.97 4.57 -0.68
C THR A 217 18.99 3.45 -0.35
N LEU A 218 17.82 3.42 -0.99
CA LEU A 218 16.86 2.33 -0.79
C LEU A 218 17.51 0.97 -1.07
N HIS A 219 17.26 -0.02 -0.20
CA HIS A 219 17.82 -1.37 -0.33
C HIS A 219 17.06 -2.25 -1.34
N ASN A 220 15.87 -1.83 -1.74
CA ASN A 220 15.06 -2.48 -2.76
C ASN A 220 15.16 -1.73 -4.10
N GLN A 221 15.00 -2.48 -5.19
CA GLN A 221 15.11 -1.91 -6.54
C GLN A 221 13.90 -1.03 -6.88
N VAL A 222 14.10 -0.09 -7.81
CA VAL A 222 13.12 0.93 -8.24
C VAL A 222 11.74 0.36 -8.58
N HIS A 223 11.66 -0.82 -9.19
CA HIS A 223 10.41 -1.40 -9.71
C HIS A 223 9.40 -1.79 -8.63
N VAL A 224 9.83 -1.99 -7.37
CA VAL A 224 8.91 -2.27 -6.24
C VAL A 224 8.59 -1.03 -5.39
N ASN A 225 9.09 0.14 -5.78
CA ASN A 225 8.97 1.38 -4.99
C ASN A 225 8.03 2.42 -5.62
N HIS A 226 7.45 2.15 -6.78
CA HIS A 226 6.58 3.11 -7.46
C HIS A 226 5.41 3.56 -6.58
N LEU A 227 5.09 4.84 -6.64
CA LEU A 227 3.86 5.37 -6.07
C LEU A 227 2.69 5.11 -7.04
N PRO A 228 1.45 5.00 -6.54
CA PRO A 228 0.28 4.87 -7.38
C PRO A 228 0.24 5.96 -8.47
N TYR A 229 -0.14 5.58 -9.70
CA TYR A 229 -0.37 6.45 -10.85
C TYR A 229 0.85 7.15 -11.47
N MET A 230 1.93 7.37 -10.72
CA MET A 230 3.17 7.98 -11.22
C MET A 230 4.37 7.07 -10.93
N PRO A 231 4.79 6.22 -11.89
CA PRO A 231 6.04 5.49 -11.77
C PRO A 231 7.22 6.47 -11.75
N PHE A 232 8.33 6.03 -11.18
CA PHE A 232 9.57 6.79 -11.26
C PHE A 232 10.02 6.90 -12.72
N PRO A 233 10.65 8.01 -13.12
CA PRO A 233 11.18 8.17 -14.47
C PRO A 233 12.15 7.04 -14.84
N PRO A 234 12.12 6.55 -16.09
CA PRO A 234 12.91 5.39 -16.53
C PRO A 234 14.42 5.63 -16.53
N ASN A 235 14.87 6.89 -16.43
CA ASN A 235 16.29 7.27 -16.32
C ASN A 235 16.81 7.30 -14.87
N TRP A 236 16.00 6.90 -13.89
CA TRP A 236 16.43 6.84 -12.49
C TRP A 236 17.36 5.66 -12.22
N PRO A 237 18.24 5.77 -11.21
CA PRO A 237 19.07 4.64 -10.80
C PRO A 237 18.20 3.48 -10.26
N VAL A 238 18.73 2.25 -10.37
CA VAL A 238 18.08 1.05 -9.86
C VAL A 238 17.80 1.14 -8.36
N TYR A 239 18.71 1.77 -7.61
CA TYR A 239 18.56 2.06 -6.18
C TYR A 239 18.50 3.57 -5.98
N ILE A 240 17.51 4.04 -5.21
CA ILE A 240 17.13 5.45 -5.16
C ILE A 240 17.75 6.11 -3.91
N PRO A 241 18.57 7.18 -4.06
CA PRO A 241 19.07 7.94 -2.91
C PRO A 241 17.95 8.67 -2.15
N LYS A 242 18.10 8.84 -0.83
CA LYS A 242 17.07 9.45 0.06
C LYS A 242 16.55 10.80 -0.44
N ASP A 243 17.45 11.67 -0.92
CA ASP A 243 17.10 13.05 -1.29
C ASP A 243 16.34 13.09 -2.62
N LYS A 244 16.67 12.16 -3.53
CA LYS A 244 15.96 11.98 -4.80
C LYS A 244 14.53 11.51 -4.56
N LEU A 245 14.34 10.57 -3.63
CA LEU A 245 13.02 10.12 -3.21
C LEU A 245 12.22 11.25 -2.52
N ALA A 246 12.86 11.99 -1.61
CA ALA A 246 12.24 13.11 -0.91
C ALA A 246 11.71 14.19 -1.88
N ASN A 247 12.53 14.58 -2.85
CA ASN A 247 12.12 15.56 -3.87
C ASN A 247 11.00 15.02 -4.78
N TRP A 248 10.95 13.71 -5.03
CA TRP A 248 9.84 13.10 -5.76
C TRP A 248 8.53 13.14 -5.00
N PHE A 249 8.54 13.02 -3.68
CA PHE A 249 7.32 13.16 -2.88
C PHE A 249 6.71 14.55 -3.02
N GLU A 250 7.53 15.61 -3.07
CA GLU A 250 7.05 16.97 -3.35
C GLU A 250 6.37 17.06 -4.73
N SER A 251 7.05 16.58 -5.77
CA SER A 251 6.48 16.57 -7.12
C SER A 251 5.20 15.73 -7.19
N TYR A 252 5.15 14.61 -6.47
CA TYR A 252 3.99 13.71 -6.42
C TYR A 252 2.79 14.36 -5.73
N VAL A 253 2.99 15.04 -4.60
CA VAL A 253 1.92 15.77 -3.89
C VAL A 253 1.27 16.81 -4.80
N GLU A 254 2.08 17.56 -5.55
CA GLU A 254 1.56 18.57 -6.48
C GLU A 254 0.86 17.92 -7.69
N ALA A 255 1.54 16.98 -8.37
CA ALA A 255 1.02 16.36 -9.59
C ALA A 255 -0.25 15.53 -9.37
N MET A 256 -0.42 14.95 -8.18
CA MET A 256 -1.62 14.21 -7.80
C MET A 256 -2.64 15.07 -7.05
N GLU A 257 -2.39 16.39 -6.95
CA GLU A 257 -3.25 17.37 -6.27
C GLU A 257 -3.63 16.96 -4.83
N LEU A 258 -2.71 16.35 -4.08
CA LEU A 258 -3.00 15.85 -2.73
C LEU A 258 -3.08 17.01 -1.72
N ASN A 259 -4.09 16.99 -0.85
CA ASN A 259 -4.17 17.95 0.25
C ASN A 259 -3.17 17.56 1.35
N TYR A 260 -2.21 18.44 1.61
CA TYR A 260 -1.09 18.17 2.49
C TYR A 260 -0.78 19.39 3.34
N TRP A 261 -0.75 19.22 4.66
CA TRP A 261 -0.24 20.22 5.60
C TRP A 261 1.09 19.76 6.19
N SER A 262 2.16 20.48 5.86
CA SER A 262 3.45 20.35 6.52
C SER A 262 3.46 21.11 7.85
N SER A 263 4.50 20.92 8.66
CA SER A 263 4.63 21.53 10.00
C SER A 263 3.38 21.34 10.86
N THR A 264 2.68 20.22 10.70
CA THR A 264 1.42 19.94 11.38
C THR A 264 1.53 18.64 12.15
N GLU A 265 1.62 18.75 13.47
CA GLU A 265 1.80 17.61 14.37
C GLU A 265 0.44 17.08 14.84
N PHE A 266 0.23 15.78 14.71
CA PHE A 266 -0.92 15.10 15.30
C PHE A 266 -0.64 14.77 16.77
N GLU A 267 -1.51 15.22 17.68
CA GLU A 267 -1.31 15.09 19.12
C GLU A 267 -2.17 13.98 19.76
N GLY A 268 -3.08 13.38 18.98
CA GLY A 268 -3.97 12.32 19.44
C GLY A 268 -5.44 12.63 19.16
N GLY A 269 -6.31 11.72 19.58
CA GLY A 269 -7.75 11.88 19.48
C GLY A 269 -8.53 10.71 20.05
N THR A 270 -9.84 10.88 20.15
CA THR A 270 -10.79 9.88 20.67
C THR A 270 -11.89 9.64 19.65
N TYR A 271 -12.38 8.41 19.58
CA TYR A 271 -13.49 8.06 18.70
C TYR A 271 -14.81 8.14 19.47
N ASP A 272 -15.78 8.83 18.89
CA ASP A 272 -17.16 8.86 19.36
C ASP A 272 -17.99 7.84 18.54
N GLU A 273 -18.38 6.75 19.20
CA GLU A 273 -19.20 5.68 18.62
C GLU A 273 -20.61 6.16 18.21
N ALA A 274 -21.20 7.10 18.94
CA ALA A 274 -22.54 7.62 18.66
C ALA A 274 -22.52 8.54 17.43
N ALA A 275 -21.53 9.44 17.37
CA ALA A 275 -21.35 10.34 16.23
C ALA A 275 -20.69 9.66 15.01
N LYS A 276 -20.06 8.50 15.21
CA LYS A 276 -19.23 7.78 14.23
C LYS A 276 -18.15 8.68 13.62
N ARG A 277 -17.46 9.41 14.49
CA ARG A 277 -16.42 10.38 14.13
C ARG A 277 -15.32 10.39 15.18
N TRP A 278 -14.13 10.76 14.74
CA TRP A 278 -13.04 11.09 15.63
C TRP A 278 -13.15 12.55 16.06
N SER A 279 -12.66 12.87 17.26
CA SER A 279 -12.23 14.21 17.66
C SER A 279 -10.72 14.15 17.84
N VAL A 280 -9.98 14.83 16.97
CA VAL A 280 -8.51 14.81 16.97
C VAL A 280 -7.94 16.19 17.17
N SER A 281 -6.79 16.25 17.86
CA SER A 281 -6.04 17.49 18.03
C SER A 281 -4.80 17.49 17.14
N ILE A 282 -4.64 18.55 16.37
CA ILE A 282 -3.43 18.83 15.60
C ILE A 282 -2.83 20.16 16.04
N ARG A 283 -1.53 20.31 15.88
CA ARG A 283 -0.78 21.54 16.13
C ARG A 283 -0.16 22.03 14.85
N GLY A 284 -0.56 23.22 14.40
CA GLY A 284 -0.05 23.82 13.17
C GLY A 284 1.31 24.49 13.34
N ALA A 285 1.85 25.00 12.24
CA ALA A 285 3.15 25.67 12.18
C ALA A 285 3.25 26.91 13.08
N ASP A 286 2.11 27.57 13.34
CA ASP A 286 2.01 28.71 14.25
C ASP A 286 1.96 28.31 15.73
N GLY A 287 2.09 27.01 16.03
CA GLY A 287 2.03 26.43 17.37
C GLY A 287 0.61 26.30 17.93
N LYS A 288 -0.40 26.80 17.21
CA LYS A 288 -1.80 26.74 17.68
C LYS A 288 -2.36 25.34 17.48
N LYS A 289 -3.20 24.96 18.44
CA LYS A 289 -3.98 23.74 18.35
C LYS A 289 -5.23 23.98 17.52
N ARG A 290 -5.58 23.00 16.69
CA ARG A 290 -6.83 22.92 15.97
C ARG A 290 -7.45 21.55 16.25
N GLU A 291 -8.73 21.54 16.57
CA GLU A 291 -9.51 20.31 16.64
C GLU A 291 -10.12 20.02 15.27
N MET A 292 -10.15 18.74 14.89
CA MET A 292 -10.75 18.27 13.64
C MET A 292 -11.62 17.04 13.88
N HIS A 293 -12.59 16.82 13.01
CA HIS A 293 -13.62 15.78 13.21
C HIS A 293 -13.79 14.79 12.04
N PRO A 294 -12.73 14.09 11.60
CA PRO A 294 -12.82 13.16 10.49
C PRO A 294 -13.62 11.90 10.85
N ARG A 295 -14.17 11.21 9.84
CA ARG A 295 -14.79 9.89 10.06
C ARG A 295 -13.76 8.80 10.19
N HIS A 296 -12.65 8.93 9.47
CA HIS A 296 -11.58 7.94 9.43
C HIS A 296 -10.25 8.58 9.76
N LEU A 297 -9.44 7.84 10.52
CA LEU A 297 -8.08 8.20 10.87
C LEU A 297 -7.15 7.09 10.38
N VAL A 298 -6.13 7.47 9.60
CA VAL A 298 -5.12 6.54 9.08
C VAL A 298 -3.75 6.91 9.64
N MET A 299 -3.17 6.01 10.42
CA MET A 299 -1.82 6.18 10.96
C MET A 299 -0.78 5.67 9.97
N ALA A 300 -0.12 6.59 9.25
CA ALA A 300 0.91 6.32 8.25
C ALA A 300 2.31 6.78 8.72
N THR A 301 2.58 6.66 10.03
CA THR A 301 3.78 7.19 10.70
C THR A 301 5.04 6.33 10.54
N GLY A 302 4.92 5.13 9.97
CA GLY A 302 6.01 4.17 9.79
C GLY A 302 6.49 3.52 11.10
N VAL A 303 7.45 2.60 11.01
CA VAL A 303 7.93 1.80 12.16
C VAL A 303 9.32 2.18 12.66
N SER A 304 10.00 3.10 11.97
CA SER A 304 11.44 3.38 12.20
C SER A 304 11.72 4.85 12.53
N GLY A 305 10.72 5.56 13.05
CA GLY A 305 10.81 6.99 13.37
C GLY A 305 11.18 7.31 14.82
N ILE A 306 10.98 6.37 15.75
CA ILE A 306 11.26 6.53 17.18
C ILE A 306 12.55 5.76 17.50
N PRO A 307 13.60 6.42 18.02
CA PRO A 307 14.83 5.72 18.41
C PRO A 307 14.56 4.81 19.61
N ASN A 308 15.11 3.59 19.57
CA ASN A 308 15.11 2.69 20.71
C ASN A 308 16.55 2.60 21.24
N LEU A 309 16.82 3.28 22.35
CA LEU A 309 18.12 3.25 23.00
C LEU A 309 18.03 2.35 24.24
N PRO A 310 18.45 1.07 24.17
CA PRO A 310 18.42 0.20 25.33
C PRO A 310 19.37 0.71 26.39
N GLU A 311 19.05 0.45 27.66
CA GLU A 311 19.97 0.73 28.75
C GLU A 311 21.17 -0.23 28.68
N ILE A 312 22.36 0.32 28.46
CA ILE A 312 23.61 -0.44 28.42
C ILE A 312 24.47 0.04 29.59
N PRO A 313 24.58 -0.74 30.69
CA PRO A 313 25.30 -0.32 31.89
C PRO A 313 26.75 0.12 31.63
N ALA A 314 27.44 -0.54 30.68
CA ALA A 314 28.80 -0.21 30.28
C ALA A 314 28.95 1.20 29.69
N LEU A 315 27.87 1.82 29.19
CA LEU A 315 27.91 3.18 28.65
C LEU A 315 27.92 4.27 29.73
N ARG A 316 27.52 3.99 30.98
CA ARG A 316 27.43 4.99 32.06
C ARG A 316 28.79 5.66 32.38
N GLY A 317 29.90 4.97 32.14
CA GLY A 317 31.26 5.48 32.34
C GLY A 317 32.03 5.73 31.04
N PHE A 318 31.39 5.57 29.88
CA PHE A 318 32.06 5.72 28.59
C PHE A 318 32.29 7.20 28.29
N ARG A 319 33.55 7.60 28.10
CA ARG A 319 33.95 9.00 27.84
C ARG A 319 33.87 9.40 26.37
N GLY A 320 33.59 8.46 25.47
CA GLY A 320 33.41 8.73 24.04
C GLY A 320 32.00 9.19 23.70
N LYS A 321 31.81 9.68 22.47
CA LYS A 321 30.49 10.05 21.97
C LYS A 321 29.65 8.80 21.71
N VAL A 322 28.42 8.80 22.23
CA VAL A 322 27.39 7.78 21.96
C VAL A 322 26.29 8.46 21.15
N LEU A 323 25.79 7.77 20.13
CA LEU A 323 24.70 8.24 19.28
C LEU A 323 23.83 7.07 18.85
N HIS A 324 22.52 7.30 18.73
CA HIS A 324 21.65 6.37 18.03
C HIS A 324 21.80 6.55 16.52
N SER A 325 21.53 5.51 15.72
CA SER A 325 21.64 5.57 14.24
C SER A 325 20.81 6.69 13.59
N SER A 326 19.75 7.16 14.26
CA SER A 326 18.93 8.30 13.81
C SER A 326 19.62 9.66 13.94
N GLU A 327 20.69 9.74 14.71
CA GLU A 327 21.50 10.95 14.94
C GLU A 327 22.82 10.92 14.13
N TYR A 328 23.08 9.82 13.42
CA TYR A 328 24.21 9.73 12.51
C TYR A 328 23.90 10.46 11.20
N GLU A 329 24.83 11.29 10.76
CA GLU A 329 24.72 12.08 9.52
C GLU A 329 25.71 11.57 8.46
N ASP A 330 27.01 11.71 8.74
CA ASP A 330 28.09 11.27 7.86
C ASP A 330 29.29 10.64 8.61
N GLY A 331 30.17 10.00 7.84
CA GLY A 331 31.39 9.36 8.33
C GLY A 331 32.62 10.28 8.40
N LYS A 332 32.59 11.46 7.77
CA LYS A 332 33.76 12.36 7.65
C LYS A 332 34.20 12.88 9.01
N ALA A 333 33.23 13.20 9.88
CA ALA A 333 33.50 13.64 11.25
C ALA A 333 34.20 12.56 12.11
N TRP A 334 34.23 11.31 11.65
CA TRP A 334 34.76 10.15 12.37
C TRP A 334 36.07 9.62 11.80
N ALA A 335 36.67 10.30 10.82
CA ALA A 335 37.93 9.89 10.21
C ALA A 335 39.03 9.64 11.28
N GLY A 336 39.67 8.46 11.21
CA GLY A 336 40.73 8.05 12.14
C GLY A 336 40.25 7.70 13.57
N LYS A 337 38.95 7.74 13.85
CA LYS A 337 38.38 7.32 15.15
C LYS A 337 38.22 5.79 15.19
N ARG A 338 38.07 5.27 16.41
CA ARG A 338 37.64 3.88 16.65
C ARG A 338 36.16 3.88 16.99
N ALA A 339 35.39 3.04 16.33
CA ALA A 339 33.95 2.93 16.51
C ALA A 339 33.55 1.49 16.89
N ILE A 340 32.42 1.38 17.60
CA ILE A 340 31.71 0.13 17.82
C ILE A 340 30.26 0.39 17.41
N VAL A 341 29.74 -0.43 16.52
CA VAL A 341 28.34 -0.40 16.12
C VAL A 341 27.59 -1.49 16.88
N ILE A 342 26.48 -1.13 17.53
CA ILE A 342 25.66 -2.06 18.30
C ILE A 342 24.34 -2.27 17.55
N GLY A 343 24.18 -3.46 16.98
CA GLY A 343 22.99 -3.88 16.24
C GLY A 343 23.30 -4.36 14.81
N THR A 344 22.52 -5.32 14.34
CA THR A 344 22.70 -5.98 13.03
C THR A 344 21.56 -5.66 12.04
N GLY A 345 20.86 -4.54 12.26
CA GLY A 345 19.91 -4.01 11.30
C GLY A 345 20.63 -3.33 10.12
N ASN A 346 19.94 -3.05 9.03
CA ASN A 346 20.55 -2.47 7.83
C ASN A 346 21.35 -1.19 8.13
N SER A 347 20.81 -0.27 8.96
CA SER A 347 21.53 0.94 9.35
C SER A 347 22.86 0.66 10.03
N GLY A 348 22.98 -0.42 10.81
CA GLY A 348 24.25 -0.78 11.47
C GLY A 348 25.25 -1.45 10.53
N HIS A 349 24.83 -1.91 9.36
CA HIS A 349 25.72 -2.37 8.30
C HIS A 349 26.14 -1.25 7.35
N ASP A 350 25.28 -0.25 7.16
CA ASP A 350 25.56 0.92 6.31
C ASP A 350 26.46 1.95 7.01
N ILE A 351 26.30 2.11 8.33
CA ILE A 351 27.13 2.97 9.22
C ILE A 351 28.36 2.19 9.67
#